data_AF-A0A257PR68-F1
#
_entry.id   AF-A0A257PR68-F1
#
_cell.length_a   1.000
_cell.length_b   1.000
_cell.length_c   1.000
_cell.angle_alpha   90.00
_cell.angle_beta   90.00
_cell.angle_gamma   90.00
#
_symmetry.space_group_name_H-M   'P 1'
#
loop_
_entity.id
_entity.type
_entity.pdbx_description
1 polymer ?
#
loop_
_entity_poly.entity_id
_entity_poly.type
_entity_poly.pdbx_seq_one_letter_code
_entity_poly.pdbx_strand_id
1 'polypeptide(L)'
;MADAYHTLMTVPLPLLLGILALVFLVINILFTCVYAFTGGLQGVRAGTILGAFFFSVQTLSTTGYGAIYPVSVAANFASSVESLIGLLATALATGILFARLSRPQARVLFSKSIIIRRYQGSPTLMFRIVNERRNQIAEARMSVTITVDETEDGGSVLRKMVNLKLERDVSPVFALSWVVMHKITPDSPLFGKTAHQIATDGSVIICSFSGIDETLSASIYARHVYGAEDLRVGHRFVDVIERKPNGDLMIDYGRFHETELEQTAE
;
A
#
# COMPACT_ATOMS: atom_id res chain seq x y z
N MET A 1 2.76 -21.39 -4.97
CA MET A 1 1.94 -20.50 -5.83
C MET A 1 1.54 -19.19 -5.14
N ALA A 2 1.24 -19.18 -3.83
CA ALA A 2 0.94 -17.94 -3.09
C ALA A 2 2.07 -16.88 -3.15
N ASP A 3 3.33 -17.31 -3.04
CA ASP A 3 4.48 -16.40 -3.09
C ASP A 3 4.70 -15.74 -4.47
N ALA A 4 4.44 -16.46 -5.56
CA ALA A 4 4.58 -15.91 -6.91
C ALA A 4 3.55 -14.80 -7.16
N TYR A 5 2.30 -15.02 -6.77
CA TYR A 5 1.24 -14.01 -6.85
C TYR A 5 1.55 -12.80 -5.95
N HIS A 6 1.98 -13.05 -4.70
CA HIS A 6 2.37 -11.97 -3.79
C HIS A 6 3.53 -11.13 -4.35
N THR A 7 4.53 -11.78 -4.95
CA THR A 7 5.70 -11.11 -5.55
C THR A 7 5.28 -10.23 -6.74
N LEU A 8 4.48 -10.76 -7.68
CA LEU A 8 4.01 -9.97 -8.83
C LEU A 8 3.19 -8.74 -8.44
N MET A 9 2.46 -8.82 -7.32
CA MET A 9 1.65 -7.74 -6.80
C MET A 9 2.43 -6.69 -5.99
N THR A 10 3.67 -6.97 -5.59
CA THR A 10 4.46 -6.11 -4.67
C THR A 10 5.72 -5.50 -5.28
N VAL A 11 6.32 -6.11 -6.32
CA VAL A 11 7.45 -5.53 -7.08
C VAL A 11 7.10 -4.15 -7.65
N PRO A 12 8.04 -3.24 -7.98
CA PRO A 12 7.70 -1.98 -8.67
C PRO A 12 7.16 -2.21 -10.09
N LEU A 13 6.35 -1.26 -10.61
CA LEU A 13 5.65 -1.42 -11.91
C LEU A 13 6.61 -1.66 -13.09
N PRO A 14 7.76 -0.94 -13.21
CA PRO A 14 8.73 -1.22 -14.27
C PRO A 14 9.29 -2.65 -14.20
N LEU A 15 9.49 -3.18 -13.00
CA LEU A 15 9.97 -4.56 -12.83
C LEU A 15 8.91 -5.58 -13.25
N LEU A 16 7.63 -5.34 -12.93
CA LEU A 16 6.54 -6.18 -13.42
C LEU A 16 6.48 -6.20 -14.95
N LEU A 17 6.56 -5.03 -15.59
CA LEU A 17 6.59 -4.94 -17.05
C LEU A 17 7.81 -5.66 -17.63
N GLY A 18 8.97 -5.55 -16.98
CA GLY A 18 10.18 -6.29 -17.35
C GLY A 18 10.02 -7.81 -17.23
N ILE A 19 9.36 -8.30 -16.17
CA ILE A 19 9.05 -9.73 -16.00
C ILE A 19 8.11 -10.21 -17.12
N LEU A 20 7.04 -9.47 -17.43
CA LEU A 20 6.12 -9.83 -18.51
C LEU A 20 6.82 -9.85 -19.87
N ALA A 21 7.69 -8.86 -20.15
CA ALA A 21 8.50 -8.83 -21.36
C ALA A 21 9.49 -10.00 -21.44
N LEU A 22 10.10 -10.39 -20.32
CA LEU A 22 11.00 -11.54 -20.26
C LEU A 22 10.25 -12.84 -20.55
N VAL A 23 9.07 -13.04 -19.95
CA VAL A 23 8.22 -14.21 -20.23
C VAL A 23 7.84 -14.27 -21.71
N PHE A 24 7.44 -13.13 -22.29
CA PHE A 24 7.16 -13.03 -23.72
C PHE A 24 8.38 -13.46 -24.56
N LEU A 25 9.57 -12.94 -24.26
CA LEU A 25 10.80 -13.30 -24.98
C LEU A 25 11.14 -14.79 -24.85
N VAL A 26 11.02 -15.37 -23.65
CA VAL A 26 11.31 -16.79 -23.40
C VAL A 26 10.37 -17.69 -24.19
N ILE A 27 9.07 -17.38 -24.22
CA ILE A 27 8.10 -18.14 -25.03
C ILE A 27 8.48 -18.07 -26.51
N ASN A 28 8.81 -16.88 -27.02
CA ASN A 28 9.21 -16.72 -28.42
C ASN A 28 10.49 -17.50 -28.76
N ILE A 29 11.49 -17.48 -27.89
CA ILE A 29 12.73 -18.25 -28.09
C ILE A 29 12.44 -19.76 -28.08
N LEU A 30 11.57 -20.23 -27.19
CA LEU A 30 11.15 -21.64 -27.15
C LEU A 30 10.48 -22.05 -28.47
N PHE A 31 9.51 -21.27 -28.96
CA PHE A 31 8.83 -21.58 -30.22
C PHE A 31 9.73 -21.42 -31.44
N THR A 32 10.69 -20.49 -31.41
CA THR A 32 11.75 -20.40 -32.41
C THR A 32 12.50 -21.72 -32.53
N CYS A 33 12.88 -22.33 -31.41
CA CYS A 33 13.51 -23.66 -31.40
C CYS A 33 12.57 -24.73 -31.96
N VAL A 34 11.29 -24.72 -31.57
CA VAL A 34 10.29 -25.65 -32.11
C VAL A 34 10.22 -25.55 -33.64
N TYR A 35 10.11 -24.34 -34.19
CA TYR A 35 10.06 -24.13 -35.64
C TYR A 35 11.36 -24.50 -36.36
N ALA A 36 12.50 -24.31 -35.71
CA ALA A 36 13.79 -24.76 -36.24
C ALA A 36 13.86 -26.29 -36.34
N PHE A 37 13.25 -27.02 -35.41
CA PHE A 37 13.16 -28.49 -35.45
C PHE A 37 12.09 -29.01 -36.40
N THR A 38 10.89 -28.43 -36.41
CA THR A 38 9.79 -28.89 -37.28
C THR A 38 10.01 -28.52 -38.75
N GLY A 39 10.72 -27.42 -39.00
CA GLY A 39 10.78 -26.79 -40.31
C GLY A 39 9.39 -26.40 -40.82
N GLY A 40 9.26 -26.25 -42.14
CA GLY A 40 7.96 -26.03 -42.79
C GLY A 40 7.41 -24.60 -42.66
N LEU A 41 8.27 -23.62 -42.41
CA LEU A 41 7.96 -22.19 -42.62
C LEU A 41 8.35 -21.78 -44.05
N GLN A 42 7.49 -20.99 -44.71
CA GLN A 42 7.77 -20.37 -46.00
C GLN A 42 7.62 -18.86 -45.95
N GLY A 43 8.20 -18.16 -46.91
CA GLY A 43 8.19 -16.71 -47.01
C GLY A 43 9.56 -16.06 -46.83
N VAL A 44 9.57 -14.75 -46.57
CA VAL A 44 10.81 -13.95 -46.54
C VAL A 44 11.65 -14.32 -45.32
N ARG A 45 12.87 -14.82 -45.54
CA ARG A 45 13.82 -15.27 -44.49
C ARG A 45 13.31 -16.42 -43.60
N ALA A 46 12.29 -17.16 -44.03
CA ALA A 46 11.69 -18.26 -43.26
C ALA A 46 12.68 -19.39 -42.89
N GLY A 47 13.73 -19.60 -43.68
CA GLY A 47 14.78 -20.58 -43.41
C GLY A 47 15.86 -20.13 -42.41
N THR A 48 15.71 -18.97 -41.78
CA THR A 48 16.68 -18.43 -40.80
C THR A 48 16.13 -18.48 -39.38
N ILE A 49 17.00 -18.63 -38.39
CA ILE A 49 16.62 -18.58 -36.96
C ILE A 49 15.90 -17.26 -36.63
N LEU A 50 16.39 -16.15 -37.18
CA LEU A 50 15.80 -14.84 -36.98
C LEU A 50 14.39 -14.73 -37.61
N GLY A 51 14.19 -15.36 -38.77
CA GLY A 51 12.87 -15.45 -39.41
C GLY A 51 11.87 -16.27 -38.59
N ALA A 52 12.31 -17.41 -38.06
CA ALA A 52 11.50 -18.23 -37.14
C ALA A 52 11.15 -17.47 -35.84
N PHE A 53 12.09 -16.69 -35.30
CA PHE A 53 11.83 -15.83 -34.14
C PHE A 53 10.79 -14.75 -34.44
N PHE A 54 10.92 -14.03 -35.55
CA PHE A 54 9.92 -13.02 -35.92
C PHE A 54 8.57 -13.64 -36.27
N PHE A 55 8.52 -14.84 -36.83
CA PHE A 55 7.28 -15.58 -37.05
C PHE A 55 6.60 -15.94 -35.72
N SER A 56 7.37 -16.45 -34.75
CA SER A 56 6.90 -16.72 -33.38
C SER A 56 6.34 -15.45 -32.74
N VAL A 57 7.06 -14.32 -32.83
CA VAL A 57 6.59 -13.01 -32.32
C VAL A 57 5.26 -12.62 -32.94
N GLN A 58 5.14 -12.71 -34.26
CA GLN A 58 3.90 -12.36 -34.98
C GLN A 58 2.73 -13.29 -34.64
N THR A 59 3.00 -14.56 -34.39
CA THR A 59 2.00 -15.57 -34.02
C THR A 59 1.52 -15.34 -32.60
N LEU A 60 2.46 -15.22 -31.64
CA LEU A 60 2.16 -15.03 -30.23
C LEU A 60 1.46 -13.69 -29.96
N SER A 61 1.82 -12.62 -30.67
CA SER A 61 1.18 -11.31 -30.58
C SER A 61 -0.07 -11.17 -31.46
N THR A 62 -0.50 -12.25 -32.12
CA THR A 62 -1.64 -12.28 -33.06
C THR A 62 -1.58 -11.21 -34.16
N THR A 63 -0.37 -10.77 -34.53
CA THR A 63 -0.17 -9.72 -35.53
C THR A 63 -0.20 -10.29 -36.95
N GLY A 64 0.47 -11.42 -37.18
CA GLY A 64 0.36 -12.21 -38.41
C GLY A 64 0.47 -11.41 -39.71
N TYR A 65 1.58 -10.70 -39.95
CA TYR A 65 1.76 -9.88 -41.17
C TYR A 65 1.65 -10.67 -42.49
N GLY A 66 1.76 -12.00 -42.45
CA GLY A 66 1.58 -12.90 -43.61
C GLY A 66 2.83 -13.06 -44.49
N ALA A 67 3.92 -12.35 -44.21
CA ALA A 67 5.18 -12.47 -44.95
C ALA A 67 5.95 -13.77 -44.66
N ILE A 68 5.69 -14.39 -43.51
CA ILE A 68 6.16 -15.73 -43.13
C ILE A 68 4.94 -16.52 -42.65
N TYR A 69 4.77 -17.76 -43.14
CA TYR A 69 3.61 -18.59 -42.81
C TYR A 69 3.98 -20.08 -42.76
N PRO A 70 3.28 -20.88 -41.93
CA PRO A 70 3.52 -22.31 -41.82
C PRO A 70 2.83 -23.06 -42.96
N VAL A 71 3.54 -24.00 -43.60
CA VAL A 71 3.00 -24.84 -44.68
C VAL A 71 2.90 -26.31 -44.31
N SER A 72 3.75 -26.79 -43.39
CA SER A 72 3.69 -28.19 -42.94
C SER A 72 2.60 -28.37 -41.88
N VAL A 73 2.05 -29.59 -41.76
CA VAL A 73 1.07 -29.94 -40.72
C VAL A 73 1.67 -29.70 -39.32
N ALA A 74 2.94 -30.06 -39.12
CA ALA A 74 3.64 -29.87 -37.86
C ALA A 74 3.79 -28.38 -37.49
N ALA A 75 4.17 -27.52 -38.44
CA ALA A 75 4.31 -26.08 -38.21
C ALA A 75 2.95 -25.41 -37.95
N ASN A 76 1.90 -25.82 -38.65
CA ASN A 76 0.53 -25.34 -38.42
C ASN A 76 0.00 -25.73 -37.04
N PHE A 77 0.27 -26.97 -36.61
CA PHE A 77 -0.08 -27.42 -35.26
C PHE A 77 0.69 -26.62 -34.19
N ALA A 78 2.01 -26.45 -34.34
CA ALA A 78 2.82 -25.64 -33.44
C ALA A 78 2.32 -24.19 -33.35
N SER A 79 2.01 -23.57 -34.48
CA SER A 79 1.46 -22.20 -34.55
C SER A 79 0.08 -22.08 -33.91
N SER A 80 -0.75 -23.11 -34.02
CA SER A 80 -2.06 -23.15 -33.35
C SER A 80 -1.89 -23.21 -31.82
N VAL A 81 -0.97 -24.04 -31.33
CA VAL A 81 -0.65 -24.13 -29.90
C VAL A 81 -0.03 -22.82 -29.40
N GLU A 82 0.88 -22.21 -30.17
CA GLU A 82 1.49 -20.92 -29.84
C GLU A 82 0.43 -19.81 -29.73
N SER A 83 -0.50 -19.75 -30.68
CA SER A 83 -1.59 -18.77 -30.68
C SER A 83 -2.49 -18.92 -29.45
N LEU A 84 -2.81 -20.15 -29.04
CA LEU A 84 -3.55 -20.42 -27.81
C LEU A 84 -2.79 -19.95 -26.57
N ILE A 85 -1.48 -20.23 -26.50
CA ILE A 85 -0.61 -19.77 -25.41
C ILE A 85 -0.55 -18.23 -25.38
N GLY A 86 -0.43 -17.57 -26.54
CA GLY A 86 -0.40 -16.12 -26.65
C GLY A 86 -1.68 -15.46 -26.15
N LEU A 87 -2.83 -16.04 -26.50
CA LEU A 87 -4.13 -15.58 -26.00
C LEU A 87 -4.22 -15.70 -24.47
N LEU A 88 -3.85 -16.85 -23.91
CA LEU A 88 -3.86 -17.08 -22.46
C LEU A 88 -2.86 -16.16 -21.73
N ALA A 89 -1.65 -15.99 -22.27
CA ALA A 89 -0.62 -15.12 -21.71
C ALA A 89 -1.08 -13.66 -21.70
N THR A 90 -1.70 -13.18 -22.77
CA THR A 90 -2.25 -11.82 -22.86
C THR A 90 -3.37 -11.60 -21.85
N ALA A 91 -4.29 -12.57 -21.72
CA ALA A 91 -5.37 -12.50 -20.74
C ALA A 91 -4.83 -12.46 -19.30
N LEU A 92 -3.85 -13.31 -18.97
CA LEU A 92 -3.22 -13.34 -17.65
C LEU A 92 -2.44 -12.06 -17.35
N ALA A 93 -1.63 -11.57 -18.29
CA ALA A 93 -0.86 -10.34 -18.14
C ALA A 93 -1.78 -9.13 -17.91
N THR A 94 -2.86 -9.03 -18.67
CA THR A 94 -3.89 -7.98 -18.52
C THR A 94 -4.56 -8.09 -17.15
N GLY A 95 -4.95 -9.30 -16.73
CA GLY A 95 -5.56 -9.54 -15.43
C GLY A 95 -4.66 -9.15 -14.26
N ILE A 96 -3.38 -9.48 -14.32
CA ILE A 96 -2.38 -9.10 -13.30
C ILE A 96 -2.19 -7.58 -13.26
N LEU A 97 -2.03 -6.94 -14.41
CA LEU A 97 -1.89 -5.48 -14.49
C LEU A 97 -3.12 -4.77 -13.92
N PHE A 98 -4.32 -5.22 -14.29
CA PHE A 98 -5.57 -4.67 -13.77
C PHE A 98 -5.69 -4.88 -12.26
N ALA A 99 -5.50 -6.11 -11.76
CA ALA A 99 -5.58 -6.40 -10.33
C ALA A 99 -4.63 -5.52 -9.50
N ARG A 100 -3.44 -5.27 -10.04
CA ARG A 100 -2.43 -4.43 -9.39
C ARG A 100 -2.80 -2.95 -9.41
N LEU A 101 -3.25 -2.42 -10.54
CA LEU A 101 -3.63 -1.00 -10.67
C LEU A 101 -4.93 -0.69 -9.90
N SER A 102 -5.81 -1.68 -9.76
CA SER A 102 -7.07 -1.58 -9.02
C SER A 102 -6.89 -1.76 -7.50
N ARG A 103 -5.67 -2.06 -7.01
CA ARG A 103 -5.44 -2.20 -5.57
C ARG A 103 -5.46 -0.81 -4.91
N PRO A 104 -6.36 -0.58 -3.93
CA PRO A 104 -6.38 0.69 -3.23
C PRO A 104 -5.13 0.82 -2.37
N GLN A 105 -4.44 1.96 -2.48
CA GLN A 105 -3.33 2.30 -1.60
C GLN A 105 -3.84 3.33 -0.59
N ALA A 106 -3.86 2.94 0.68
CA ALA A 106 -4.14 3.85 1.78
C ALA A 106 -2.98 4.87 1.86
N ARG A 107 -3.18 6.08 1.35
CA ARG A 107 -2.24 7.19 1.52
C ARG A 107 -2.70 8.07 2.67
N VAL A 108 -2.75 7.46 3.85
CA VAL A 108 -3.06 8.14 5.09
C VAL A 108 -1.74 8.38 5.81
N LEU A 109 -1.37 9.65 5.92
CA LEU A 109 -0.13 10.05 6.58
C LEU A 109 -0.41 10.35 8.05
N PHE A 110 0.38 9.75 8.94
CA PHE A 110 0.35 10.00 10.38
C PHE A 110 1.38 11.08 10.73
N SER A 111 1.11 11.89 11.74
CA SER A 111 2.11 12.80 12.31
C SER A 111 3.33 11.99 12.79
N LYS A 112 4.55 12.52 12.66
CA LYS A 112 5.76 11.82 13.13
C LYS A 112 5.84 11.72 14.65
N SER A 113 5.13 12.59 15.36
CA SER A 113 5.12 12.64 16.81
C SER A 113 3.70 12.46 17.33
N ILE A 114 3.61 11.92 18.54
CA ILE A 114 2.40 11.85 19.34
C ILE A 114 2.58 12.78 20.53
N ILE A 115 1.57 13.58 20.87
CA ILE A 115 1.68 14.61 21.90
C ILE A 115 0.80 14.29 23.11
N ILE A 116 1.23 14.72 24.30
CA ILE A 116 0.36 14.78 25.48
C ILE A 116 0.31 16.23 25.94
N ARG A 117 -0.88 16.80 26.01
CA ARG A 117 -1.13 18.14 26.54
C ARG A 117 -2.41 18.20 27.36
N ARG A 118 -2.58 19.25 28.14
CA ARG A 118 -3.88 19.56 28.75
C ARG A 118 -4.80 20.12 27.67
N TYR A 119 -5.95 19.48 27.49
CA TYR A 119 -6.97 19.91 26.54
C TYR A 119 -8.33 19.79 27.21
N GLN A 120 -9.09 20.90 27.21
CA GLN A 120 -10.38 21.00 27.90
C GLN A 120 -10.32 20.52 29.37
N GLY A 121 -9.24 20.87 30.08
CA GLY A 121 -9.06 20.54 31.50
C GLY A 121 -8.48 19.15 31.80
N SER A 122 -8.33 18.27 30.80
CA SER A 122 -7.83 16.90 31.00
C SER A 122 -6.54 16.61 30.23
N PRO A 123 -5.59 15.84 30.80
CA PRO A 123 -4.44 15.34 30.04
C PRO A 123 -4.94 14.45 28.90
N THR A 124 -4.52 14.77 27.68
CA THR A 124 -5.04 14.14 26.47
C THR A 124 -3.88 13.80 25.55
N LEU A 125 -3.82 12.53 25.15
CA LEU A 125 -2.92 12.02 24.13
C LEU A 125 -3.51 12.35 22.75
N MET A 126 -2.70 12.92 21.86
CA MET A 126 -3.15 13.31 20.53
C MET A 126 -2.13 12.99 19.45
N PHE A 127 -2.62 12.62 18.27
CA PHE A 127 -1.86 12.61 17.02
C PHE A 127 -2.79 13.03 15.89
N ARG A 128 -2.24 13.40 14.74
CA ARG A 128 -3.06 13.76 13.58
C ARG A 128 -2.78 12.87 12.39
N ILE A 129 -3.81 12.65 11.60
CA ILE A 129 -3.73 11.95 10.32
C ILE A 129 -4.26 12.86 9.22
N VAL A 130 -3.72 12.72 8.02
CA VAL A 130 -4.18 13.44 6.82
C VAL A 130 -4.38 12.46 5.68
N ASN A 131 -5.41 12.69 4.87
CA ASN A 131 -5.57 11.99 3.60
C ASN A 131 -4.68 12.70 2.56
N GLU A 132 -3.63 12.04 2.07
CA GLU A 132 -2.76 12.63 1.03
C GLU A 132 -3.42 12.62 -0.36
N ARG A 133 -4.55 11.91 -0.51
CA ARG A 133 -5.36 11.94 -1.73
C ARG A 133 -6.43 13.03 -1.63
N ARG A 134 -6.87 13.49 -2.81
CA ARG A 134 -7.99 14.45 -2.94
C ARG A 134 -9.37 13.77 -2.93
N ASN A 135 -9.42 12.45 -2.73
CA ASN A 135 -10.68 11.71 -2.62
C ASN A 135 -11.15 11.66 -1.16
N GLN A 136 -12.36 11.14 -0.94
CA GLN A 136 -12.90 10.94 0.39
C GLN A 136 -12.77 9.46 0.79
N ILE A 137 -12.58 9.24 2.09
CA ILE A 137 -12.61 7.92 2.69
C ILE A 137 -13.88 7.87 3.55
N ALA A 138 -14.82 7.03 3.14
CA ALA A 138 -16.07 6.80 3.84
C ALA A 138 -15.87 5.85 5.02
N GLU A 139 -16.70 6.00 6.05
CA GLU A 139 -16.72 5.13 7.25
C GLU A 139 -15.33 4.94 7.87
N ALA A 140 -14.55 6.03 7.94
CA ALA A 140 -13.22 5.99 8.49
C ALA A 140 -13.27 5.64 9.99
N ARG A 141 -12.53 4.62 10.40
CA ARG A 141 -12.39 4.15 11.78
C ARG A 141 -10.94 4.24 12.22
N MET A 142 -10.74 4.65 13.45
CA MET A 142 -9.45 4.68 14.12
C MET A 142 -9.52 3.81 15.37
N SER A 143 -8.57 2.90 15.51
CA SER A 143 -8.33 2.14 16.73
C SER A 143 -6.91 2.40 17.20
N VAL A 144 -6.74 2.61 18.51
CA VAL A 144 -5.43 2.85 19.12
C VAL A 144 -5.25 1.87 20.26
N THR A 145 -4.13 1.17 20.25
CA THR A 145 -3.80 0.13 21.22
C THR A 145 -2.42 0.41 21.80
N ILE A 146 -2.24 0.29 23.11
CA ILE A 146 -0.94 0.38 23.78
C ILE A 146 -0.50 -0.99 24.27
N THR A 147 0.80 -1.26 24.21
CA THR A 147 1.39 -2.43 24.86
C THR A 147 1.77 -2.11 26.29
N VAL A 148 1.28 -2.90 27.25
CA VAL A 148 1.56 -2.74 28.67
C VAL A 148 2.10 -4.06 29.21
N ASP A 149 3.16 -3.99 30.01
CA ASP A 149 3.68 -5.14 30.74
C ASP A 149 2.89 -5.34 32.04
N GLU A 150 2.41 -6.55 32.25
CA GLU A 150 1.74 -6.97 33.48
C GLU A 150 2.57 -8.09 34.11
N THR A 151 2.93 -7.90 35.38
CA THR A 151 3.64 -8.93 36.14
C THR A 151 2.61 -9.86 36.76
N GLU A 152 2.67 -11.14 36.43
CA GLU A 152 1.80 -12.16 37.01
C GLU A 152 2.30 -12.60 38.39
N ASP A 153 1.38 -13.18 39.19
CA ASP A 153 1.66 -13.79 40.48
C ASP A 153 2.53 -15.04 40.30
N GLY A 154 3.84 -14.82 40.17
CA GLY A 154 4.84 -15.82 39.79
C GLY A 154 6.12 -15.22 39.20
N GLY A 155 6.13 -13.90 38.91
CA GLY A 155 7.30 -13.17 38.43
C GLY A 155 7.49 -13.21 36.90
N SER A 156 6.60 -13.87 36.16
CA SER A 156 6.52 -13.75 34.70
C SER A 156 5.97 -12.39 34.31
N VAL A 157 6.58 -11.77 33.29
CA VAL A 157 6.10 -10.52 32.69
C VAL A 157 5.38 -10.86 31.39
N LEU A 158 4.09 -10.55 31.30
CA LEU A 158 3.28 -10.72 30.10
C LEU A 158 3.00 -9.36 29.46
N ARG A 159 3.29 -9.22 28.16
CA ARG A 159 2.96 -8.02 27.39
C ARG A 159 1.53 -8.10 26.86
N LYS A 160 0.63 -7.31 27.42
CA LYS A 160 -0.77 -7.19 26.98
C LYS A 160 -0.97 -6.03 26.02
N MET A 161 -1.96 -6.16 25.14
CA MET A 161 -2.42 -5.10 24.24
C MET A 161 -3.74 -4.55 24.76
N VAL A 162 -3.77 -3.27 25.11
CA VAL A 162 -4.95 -2.60 25.70
C VAL A 162 -5.42 -1.49 24.78
N ASN A 163 -6.70 -1.50 24.42
CA ASN A 163 -7.28 -0.46 23.57
C ASN A 163 -7.48 0.85 24.35
N LEU A 164 -7.08 1.96 23.74
CA LEU A 164 -7.31 3.30 24.27
C LEU A 164 -8.67 3.81 23.79
N LYS A 165 -9.49 4.32 24.72
CA LYS A 165 -10.79 4.92 24.41
C LYS A 165 -10.63 6.27 23.73
N LEU A 166 -10.98 6.38 22.45
CA LEU A 166 -10.90 7.64 21.71
C LEU A 166 -12.13 8.52 21.98
N GLU A 167 -11.95 9.84 21.91
CA GLU A 167 -13.05 10.81 21.92
C GLU A 167 -13.96 10.63 20.70
N ARG A 168 -13.34 10.33 19.56
CA ARG A 168 -14.00 9.97 18.32
C ARG A 168 -13.14 8.92 17.64
N ASP A 169 -13.70 7.72 17.48
CA ASP A 169 -13.11 6.58 16.79
C ASP A 169 -13.69 6.39 15.38
N VAL A 170 -14.80 7.06 15.04
CA VAL A 170 -15.44 7.00 13.72
C VAL A 170 -15.60 8.39 13.12
N SER A 171 -15.29 8.52 11.83
CA SER A 171 -15.58 9.69 11.00
C SER A 171 -16.35 9.22 9.75
N PRO A 172 -17.59 9.71 9.52
CA PRO A 172 -18.37 9.32 8.34
C PRO A 172 -17.65 9.65 7.03
N VAL A 173 -16.93 10.78 7.00
CA VAL A 173 -16.19 11.27 5.85
C VAL A 173 -14.83 11.80 6.32
N PHE A 174 -13.76 11.13 5.92
CA PHE A 174 -12.38 11.59 6.12
C PHE A 174 -11.81 12.11 4.80
N ALA A 175 -11.79 13.44 4.65
CA ALA A 175 -11.39 14.10 3.41
C ALA A 175 -10.05 14.86 3.51
N LEU A 176 -9.76 15.44 4.67
CA LEU A 176 -8.61 16.35 4.86
C LEU A 176 -7.75 15.90 6.02
N SER A 177 -8.04 16.34 7.24
CA SER A 177 -7.25 16.07 8.44
C SER A 177 -8.14 15.64 9.60
N TRP A 178 -7.61 14.79 10.47
CA TRP A 178 -8.28 14.33 11.69
C TRP A 178 -7.27 14.27 12.83
N VAL A 179 -7.50 15.06 13.87
CA VAL A 179 -6.80 14.95 15.15
C VAL A 179 -7.49 13.87 15.98
N VAL A 180 -6.78 12.78 16.21
CA VAL A 180 -7.21 11.68 17.06
C VAL A 180 -6.85 12.01 18.50
N MET A 181 -7.80 11.82 19.42
CA MET A 181 -7.65 12.23 20.83
C MET A 181 -8.08 11.08 21.74
N HIS A 182 -7.25 10.80 22.76
CA HIS A 182 -7.56 9.92 23.88
C HIS A 182 -7.40 10.70 25.18
N LYS A 183 -8.50 10.94 25.90
CA LYS A 183 -8.44 11.52 27.24
C LYS A 183 -7.86 10.50 28.21
N ILE A 184 -6.84 10.90 28.96
CA ILE A 184 -6.17 10.07 29.97
C ILE A 184 -7.00 10.18 31.26
N THR A 185 -8.07 9.39 31.33
CA THR A 185 -8.92 9.23 32.52
C THR A 185 -8.29 8.25 33.52
N PRO A 186 -8.79 8.13 34.76
CA PRO A 186 -8.30 7.13 35.72
C PRO A 186 -8.29 5.69 35.22
N ASP A 187 -9.20 5.33 34.31
CA ASP A 187 -9.26 4.00 33.69
C ASP A 187 -8.26 3.81 32.53
N SER A 188 -7.52 4.86 32.14
CA SER A 188 -6.53 4.79 31.07
C SER A 188 -5.27 4.08 31.56
N PRO A 189 -4.65 3.18 30.76
CA PRO A 189 -3.35 2.58 31.09
C PRO A 189 -2.20 3.59 31.11
N LEU A 190 -2.44 4.82 30.63
CA LEU A 190 -1.49 5.94 30.69
C LEU A 190 -1.70 6.81 31.93
N PHE A 191 -2.73 6.57 32.74
CA PHE A 191 -3.01 7.38 33.91
C PHE A 191 -1.89 7.25 34.95
N GLY A 192 -1.41 8.40 35.44
CA GLY A 192 -0.31 8.45 36.40
C GLY A 192 1.08 8.10 35.84
N LYS A 193 1.19 7.68 34.57
CA LYS A 193 2.48 7.38 33.94
C LYS A 193 3.17 8.67 33.46
N THR A 194 4.46 8.77 33.76
CA THR A 194 5.35 9.80 33.20
C THR A 194 5.88 9.37 31.83
N ALA A 195 6.35 10.34 31.03
CA ALA A 195 6.99 10.04 29.75
C ALA A 195 8.19 9.09 29.91
N HIS A 196 8.96 9.26 31.00
CA HIS A 196 10.08 8.39 31.33
C HIS A 196 9.62 6.95 31.60
N GLN A 197 8.54 6.75 32.35
CA GLN A 197 8.01 5.41 32.63
C GLN A 197 7.53 4.73 31.34
N ILE A 198 6.82 5.45 30.46
CA ILE A 198 6.41 4.92 29.16
C ILE A 198 7.63 4.46 28.34
N ALA A 199 8.73 5.22 28.39
CA ALA A 199 9.99 4.86 27.75
C ALA A 199 10.66 3.63 28.37
N THR A 200 10.76 3.57 29.70
CA THR A 200 11.37 2.46 30.43
C THR A 200 10.60 1.15 30.24
N ASP A 201 9.26 1.22 30.22
CA ASP A 201 8.39 0.06 29.99
C ASP A 201 8.51 -0.49 28.55
N GLY A 202 9.14 0.26 27.63
CA GLY A 202 9.17 -0.09 26.21
C GLY A 202 7.77 -0.21 25.61
N SER A 203 6.82 0.57 26.12
CA SER A 203 5.45 0.62 25.63
C SER A 203 5.41 1.27 24.25
N VAL A 204 4.73 0.62 23.31
CA VAL A 204 4.45 1.18 21.98
C VAL A 204 2.96 1.44 21.81
N ILE A 205 2.63 2.49 21.06
CA ILE A 205 1.26 2.87 20.73
C ILE A 205 1.03 2.52 19.26
N ILE A 206 0.13 1.58 19.02
CA ILE A 206 -0.24 1.09 17.71
C ILE A 206 -1.53 1.79 17.26
N CYS A 207 -1.45 2.57 16.20
CA CYS A 207 -2.58 3.25 15.58
C CYS A 207 -2.99 2.51 14.31
N SER A 208 -4.24 2.09 14.22
CA SER A 208 -4.81 1.36 13.09
C SER A 208 -5.98 2.15 12.51
N PHE A 209 -5.83 2.57 11.27
CA PHE A 209 -6.86 3.25 10.49
C PHE A 209 -7.48 2.27 9.49
N SER A 210 -8.79 2.32 9.32
CA SER A 210 -9.50 1.63 8.25
C SER A 210 -10.63 2.48 7.68
N GLY A 211 -11.00 2.30 6.42
CA GLY A 211 -12.16 2.94 5.81
C GLY A 211 -12.41 2.41 4.41
N ILE A 212 -13.34 3.03 3.69
CA ILE A 212 -13.68 2.67 2.30
C ILE A 212 -13.22 3.82 1.39
N ASP A 213 -12.29 3.54 0.47
CA ASP A 213 -11.90 4.51 -0.57
C ASP A 213 -13.06 4.63 -1.57
N GLU A 214 -13.69 5.81 -1.67
CA GLU A 214 -14.86 6.01 -2.52
C GLU A 214 -14.55 5.85 -4.02
N THR A 215 -13.32 6.09 -4.44
CA THR A 215 -12.92 6.01 -5.85
C THR A 215 -12.85 4.55 -6.32
N LEU A 216 -12.35 3.67 -5.46
CA LEU A 216 -12.20 2.24 -5.76
C LEU A 216 -13.28 1.38 -5.13
N SER A 217 -14.16 1.96 -4.30
CA SER A 217 -15.19 1.28 -3.51
C SER A 217 -14.62 0.07 -2.75
N ALA A 218 -13.44 0.24 -2.18
CA ALA A 218 -12.66 -0.84 -1.58
C ALA A 218 -12.11 -0.43 -0.23
N SER A 219 -12.00 -1.40 0.69
CA SER A 219 -11.45 -1.16 2.02
C SER A 219 -9.97 -0.82 1.96
N ILE A 220 -9.58 0.20 2.72
CA ILE A 220 -8.20 0.62 2.92
C ILE A 220 -7.82 0.50 4.38
N TYR A 221 -6.54 0.23 4.61
CA TYR A 221 -5.96 0.08 5.94
C TYR A 221 -4.61 0.79 6.00
N ALA A 222 -4.37 1.52 7.07
CA ALA A 222 -3.07 2.13 7.35
C ALA A 222 -2.73 1.92 8.83
N ARG A 223 -1.45 1.70 9.12
CA ARG A 223 -0.97 1.47 10.48
C ARG A 223 0.26 2.33 10.74
N HIS A 224 0.33 2.88 11.95
CA HIS A 224 1.51 3.57 12.45
C HIS A 224 1.79 3.12 13.88
N VAL A 225 3.06 3.12 14.26
CA VAL A 225 3.49 2.74 15.61
C VAL A 225 4.33 3.87 16.15
N TYR A 226 3.95 4.39 17.31
CA TYR A 226 4.73 5.37 18.04
C TYR A 226 5.50 4.69 19.16
N GLY A 227 6.80 4.96 19.20
CA GLY A 227 7.67 4.65 20.32
C GLY A 227 7.70 5.79 21.34
N ALA A 228 8.52 5.62 22.38
CA ALA A 228 8.71 6.66 23.38
C ALA A 228 9.46 7.88 22.83
N GLU A 229 10.32 7.66 21.84
CA GLU A 229 11.05 8.68 21.10
C GLU A 229 10.16 9.61 20.28
N ASP A 230 8.92 9.20 19.98
CA ASP A 230 7.95 9.98 19.23
C ASP A 230 7.06 10.82 20.13
N LEU A 231 7.07 10.56 21.45
CA LEU A 231 6.23 11.21 22.43
C LEU A 231 6.74 12.62 22.78
N ARG A 232 5.87 13.63 22.72
CA ARG A 232 6.18 15.02 23.11
C ARG A 232 5.17 15.51 24.15
N VAL A 233 5.62 15.71 25.39
CA VAL A 233 4.77 16.18 26.49
C VAL A 233 4.79 17.70 26.56
N GLY A 234 3.63 18.33 26.76
CA GLY A 234 3.47 19.78 26.80
C GLY A 234 3.56 20.44 25.42
N HIS A 235 3.54 19.66 24.34
CA HIS A 235 3.53 20.19 22.98
C HIS A 235 2.11 20.32 22.45
N ARG A 236 1.91 21.26 21.52
CA ARG A 236 0.73 21.33 20.63
C ARG A 236 1.16 21.18 19.18
N PHE A 237 0.27 20.65 18.34
CA PHE A 237 0.47 20.69 16.90
C PHE A 237 0.33 22.12 16.39
N VAL A 238 1.21 22.50 15.48
CA VAL A 238 1.11 23.76 14.74
C VAL A 238 -0.11 23.71 13.83
N ASP A 239 -0.82 24.83 13.67
CA ASP A 239 -1.94 24.95 12.75
C ASP A 239 -1.48 24.81 11.30
N VAL A 240 -2.13 23.91 10.56
CA VAL A 240 -1.75 23.54 9.18
C VAL A 240 -2.84 23.82 8.16
N ILE A 241 -4.03 24.22 8.60
CA ILE A 241 -5.16 24.53 7.72
C ILE A 241 -5.15 26.02 7.47
N GLU A 242 -4.88 26.42 6.24
CA GLU A 242 -4.96 27.79 5.78
C GLU A 242 -6.18 27.95 4.86
N ARG A 243 -6.88 29.08 5.00
CA ARG A 243 -7.95 29.44 4.07
C ARG A 243 -7.37 30.38 3.01
N LYS A 244 -7.40 29.94 1.75
CA LYS A 244 -6.99 30.76 0.61
C LYS A 244 -7.96 31.92 0.37
N PRO A 245 -7.52 32.99 -0.33
CA PRO A 245 -8.37 34.13 -0.67
C PRO A 245 -9.63 33.75 -1.47
N ASN A 246 -9.60 32.65 -2.22
CA ASN A 246 -10.75 32.14 -2.99
C ASN A 246 -11.75 31.31 -2.14
N GLY A 247 -11.50 31.15 -0.84
CA GLY A 247 -12.34 30.40 0.09
C GLY A 247 -11.96 28.92 0.25
N ASP A 248 -11.04 28.41 -0.57
CA ASP A 248 -10.58 27.02 -0.48
C ASP A 248 -9.75 26.79 0.79
N LEU A 249 -9.90 25.62 1.40
CA LEU A 249 -9.03 25.16 2.47
C LEU A 249 -7.80 24.48 1.86
N MET A 250 -6.62 24.92 2.25
CA MET A 250 -5.34 24.29 1.92
C MET A 250 -4.70 23.76 3.20
N ILE A 251 -4.14 22.55 3.12
CA ILE A 251 -3.28 22.02 4.17
C ILE A 251 -1.84 22.27 3.77
N ASP A 252 -1.08 22.94 4.63
CA ASP A 252 0.38 22.99 4.53
C ASP A 252 0.98 21.68 5.07
N TYR A 253 1.28 20.77 4.14
CA TYR A 253 1.90 19.49 4.46
C TYR A 253 3.34 19.63 4.98
N GLY A 254 4.04 20.73 4.70
CA GLY A 254 5.39 20.96 5.21
C GLY A 254 5.40 21.06 6.73
N ARG A 255 4.36 21.67 7.30
CA ARG A 255 4.18 21.88 8.74
C ARG A 255 3.36 20.78 9.42
N PHE A 256 2.93 19.76 8.67
CA PHE A 256 2.10 18.66 9.18
C PHE A 256 2.74 17.85 10.30
N HIS A 257 4.07 17.83 10.39
CA HIS A 257 4.76 17.15 11.48
C HIS A 257 5.18 18.08 12.62
N GLU A 258 5.04 19.40 12.45
CA GLU A 258 5.54 20.39 13.41
C GLU A 258 4.72 20.41 14.70
N THR A 259 5.45 20.48 15.80
CA THR A 259 4.90 20.67 17.14
C THR A 259 5.71 21.76 17.84
N GLU A 260 5.06 22.49 18.72
CA GLU A 260 5.67 23.56 19.52
C GLU A 260 5.28 23.39 20.99
N LEU A 261 6.17 23.82 21.89
CA LEU A 261 5.90 23.82 23.32
C LEU A 261 4.73 24.76 23.62
N GLU A 262 3.69 24.24 24.27
CA GLU A 262 2.58 25.03 24.77
C GLU A 262 3.09 25.78 26.01
N GLN A 263 3.34 27.08 25.86
CA GLN A 263 3.64 27.95 26.99
C GLN A 263 2.43 27.94 27.91
N THR A 264 2.56 27.26 29.05
CA THR A 264 1.56 27.34 30.12
C THR A 264 1.41 28.80 30.50
N ALA A 265 0.25 29.39 30.23
CA ALA A 265 -0.11 30.64 30.88
C ALA A 265 -0.13 30.37 32.38
N GLU A 266 0.79 31.02 33.11
CA GLU A 266 0.81 31.06 34.58
C GLU A 266 -0.53 31.58 35.14
#